data_AF-E5CEF8-F1
#
_entry.id   AF-E5CEF8-F1
#
_cell.length_a   1.000
_cell.length_b   1.000
_cell.length_c   1.000
_cell.angle_alpha   90.00
_cell.angle_beta   90.00
_cell.angle_gamma   90.00
#
_symmetry.space_group_name_H-M   'P 1'
#
loop_
_entity.id
_entity.type
_entity.pdbx_description
1 polymer ?
#
loop_
_entity_poly.entity_id
_entity_poly.type
_entity_poly.pdbx_seq_one_letter_code
_entity_poly.pdbx_strand_id
1 'polypeptide(L)'
;MKKLIILFCGTLALAACGNGLEKKANEKLMVAKAAYERGDYEEAKLQIDSIKILYPKAFEARKAGQALMLDVETKAQQKTLAYLDSAFQAKTEEFNAIKDKFKLEKDAEYQQVGNYLWPTQTIEKNMHRSYLRFQVNEQGIMSMTSIYCGAGNIHHTKVKVIAPDGSFAETPSSKDSYETTDMNEKIEKADYKLGEDGNVIEFLNLNKDKNIRVEYIGDRTYKTTMSPTDRQAAAGVYELAQILSAMEQIKKEQEEANLKIGFINKKKERKAQEEITD
;
A
#
# COMPACT_ATOMS: atom_id res chain seq x y z
N MET A 1 19.67 91.48 -9.15
CA MET A 1 20.59 90.32 -9.07
C MET A 1 20.62 89.90 -7.61
N LYS A 2 20.31 88.69 -7.12
CA LYS A 2 20.17 87.34 -7.66
C LYS A 2 19.06 86.62 -6.86
N LYS A 3 18.36 85.71 -7.55
CA LYS A 3 17.43 84.71 -7.00
C LYS A 3 18.18 83.74 -6.07
N LEU A 4 17.55 83.26 -4.99
CA LEU A 4 17.89 81.96 -4.41
C LEU A 4 16.60 81.14 -4.29
N ILE A 5 16.47 80.18 -5.18
CA ILE A 5 15.49 79.10 -5.16
C ILE A 5 16.11 78.01 -4.29
N ILE A 6 15.48 77.66 -3.18
CA ILE A 6 15.84 76.46 -2.42
C ILE A 6 15.04 75.29 -2.99
N LEU A 7 15.80 74.33 -3.51
CA LEU A 7 15.39 73.09 -4.15
C LEU A 7 14.86 72.11 -3.07
N PHE A 8 13.55 71.89 -3.03
CA PHE A 8 12.95 70.76 -2.32
C PHE A 8 12.88 69.59 -3.31
N CYS A 9 13.92 68.76 -3.34
CA CYS A 9 13.96 67.58 -4.19
C CYS A 9 14.43 66.38 -3.38
N GLY A 10 13.48 65.50 -3.06
CA GLY A 10 13.82 64.13 -2.69
C GLY A 10 12.90 63.53 -1.64
N THR A 11 11.71 63.07 -2.04
CA THR A 11 11.02 61.91 -1.46
C THR A 11 9.75 61.58 -2.27
N LEU A 12 9.89 61.10 -3.52
CA LEU A 12 8.78 60.46 -4.24
C LEU A 12 9.33 59.48 -5.28
N ALA A 13 9.88 58.35 -4.83
CA ALA A 13 10.27 57.26 -5.73
C ALA A 13 10.22 55.86 -5.07
N LEU A 14 9.33 55.62 -4.10
CA LEU A 14 9.21 54.29 -3.47
C LEU A 14 7.84 53.61 -3.62
N ALA A 15 6.81 54.27 -4.15
CA ALA A 15 5.46 53.69 -4.25
C ALA A 15 5.17 52.96 -5.58
N ALA A 16 5.94 53.20 -6.65
CA ALA A 16 5.56 52.74 -8.01
C ALA A 16 5.91 51.26 -8.31
N CYS A 17 6.87 50.66 -7.61
CA CYS A 17 7.24 49.25 -7.84
C CYS A 17 6.32 48.24 -7.13
N GLY A 18 5.56 48.66 -6.11
CA GLY A 18 4.65 47.80 -5.35
C GLY A 18 3.40 47.39 -6.16
N ASN A 19 2.75 48.36 -6.81
CA ASN A 19 1.52 48.13 -7.57
C ASN A 19 1.71 47.18 -8.77
N GLY A 20 2.89 47.20 -9.41
CA GLY A 20 3.20 46.31 -10.53
C GLY A 20 3.38 44.84 -10.12
N LEU A 21 3.93 44.59 -8.92
CA LEU A 21 4.11 43.25 -8.38
C LEU A 21 2.78 42.64 -7.93
N GLU A 22 1.94 43.44 -7.27
CA GLU A 22 0.61 43.02 -6.83
C GLU A 22 -0.28 42.63 -8.03
N LYS A 23 -0.22 43.41 -9.12
CA LYS A 23 -0.96 43.10 -10.34
C LYS A 23 -0.55 41.75 -10.94
N LYS A 24 0.77 41.51 -11.11
CA LYS A 24 1.29 40.24 -11.66
C LYS A 24 0.99 39.03 -10.77
N ALA A 25 1.02 39.23 -9.45
CA ALA A 25 0.61 38.18 -8.50
C ALA A 25 -0.88 37.85 -8.63
N ASN A 26 -1.73 38.87 -8.81
CA ASN A 26 -3.16 38.68 -9.03
C ASN A 26 -3.47 38.00 -10.36
N GLU A 27 -2.70 38.23 -11.42
CA GLU A 27 -2.81 37.49 -12.68
C GLU A 27 -2.62 35.99 -12.45
N LYS A 28 -1.59 35.58 -11.70
CA LYS A 28 -1.41 34.19 -11.30
C LYS A 28 -2.53 33.67 -10.41
N LEU A 29 -3.04 34.50 -9.49
CA LEU A 29 -4.14 34.11 -8.61
C LEU A 29 -5.43 33.84 -9.40
N MET A 30 -5.70 34.62 -10.46
CA MET A 30 -6.83 34.35 -11.36
C MET A 30 -6.66 33.02 -12.09
N VAL A 31 -5.45 32.71 -12.58
CA VAL A 31 -5.16 31.39 -13.19
C VAL A 31 -5.38 30.26 -12.18
N ALA A 32 -4.91 30.44 -10.94
CA ALA A 32 -5.12 29.46 -9.87
C ALA A 32 -6.60 29.21 -9.58
N LYS A 33 -7.42 30.27 -9.52
CA LYS A 33 -8.88 30.16 -9.32
C LYS A 33 -9.55 29.43 -10.49
N ALA A 34 -9.22 29.79 -11.72
CA ALA A 34 -9.74 29.13 -12.91
C ALA A 34 -9.33 27.64 -12.97
N ALA A 35 -8.11 27.31 -12.54
CA ALA A 35 -7.65 25.92 -12.43
C ALA A 35 -8.39 25.15 -11.34
N TYR A 36 -8.64 25.78 -10.19
CA TYR A 36 -9.45 25.21 -9.12
C TYR A 36 -10.89 24.91 -9.57
N GLU A 37 -11.55 25.86 -10.24
CA GLU A 37 -12.94 25.73 -10.70
C GLU A 37 -13.13 24.58 -11.71
N ARG A 38 -12.13 24.33 -12.56
CA ARG A 38 -12.15 23.21 -13.53
C ARG A 38 -11.64 21.88 -12.93
N GLY A 39 -11.32 21.83 -11.64
CA GLY A 39 -10.85 20.62 -10.96
C GLY A 39 -9.39 20.21 -11.22
N ASP A 40 -8.59 21.16 -11.71
CA ASP A 40 -7.15 21.02 -11.97
C ASP A 40 -6.34 21.56 -10.79
N TYR A 41 -6.37 20.77 -9.70
CA TYR A 41 -5.80 21.18 -8.42
C TYR A 41 -4.27 21.24 -8.40
N GLU A 42 -3.59 20.46 -9.25
CA GLU A 42 -2.14 20.53 -9.40
C GLU A 42 -1.71 21.86 -10.03
N GLU A 43 -2.38 22.29 -11.11
CA GLU A 43 -2.10 23.59 -11.71
C GLU A 43 -2.46 24.75 -10.74
N ALA A 44 -3.59 24.64 -10.03
CA ALA A 44 -3.96 25.63 -9.03
C ALA A 44 -2.87 25.78 -7.95
N LYS A 45 -2.35 24.65 -7.44
CA LYS A 45 -1.26 24.62 -6.46
C LYS A 45 0.01 25.25 -7.02
N LEU A 46 0.41 24.88 -8.24
CA LEU A 46 1.60 25.39 -8.91
C LEU A 46 1.56 26.92 -9.08
N GLN A 47 0.40 27.47 -9.45
CA GLN A 47 0.23 28.92 -9.58
C GLN A 47 0.27 29.63 -8.22
N ILE A 48 -0.32 29.04 -7.16
CA ILE A 48 -0.24 29.60 -5.80
C ILE A 48 1.21 29.59 -5.28
N ASP A 49 1.93 28.49 -5.46
CA ASP A 49 3.34 28.38 -5.09
C ASP A 49 4.20 29.39 -5.87
N SER A 50 3.88 29.61 -7.15
CA SER A 50 4.51 30.64 -7.96
C SER A 50 4.30 32.05 -7.41
N ILE A 51 3.12 32.37 -6.87
CA ILE A 51 2.87 33.68 -6.20
C ILE A 51 3.80 33.85 -5.00
N LYS A 52 3.90 32.81 -4.15
CA LYS A 52 4.75 32.81 -2.95
C LYS A 52 6.22 33.02 -3.29
N ILE A 53 6.71 32.37 -4.36
CA ILE A 53 8.13 32.40 -4.77
C ILE A 53 8.47 33.69 -5.52
N LEU A 54 7.69 34.05 -6.54
CA LEU A 54 8.03 35.11 -7.48
C LEU A 54 7.61 36.51 -6.99
N TYR A 55 6.59 36.59 -6.15
CA TYR A 55 6.03 37.86 -5.68
C TYR A 55 5.96 37.94 -4.16
N PRO A 56 7.10 37.85 -3.45
CA PRO A 56 7.11 37.79 -1.98
C PRO A 56 6.57 39.05 -1.30
N LYS A 57 6.54 40.20 -1.99
CA LYS A 57 6.00 41.47 -1.45
C LYS A 57 4.54 41.73 -1.83
N ALA A 58 3.90 40.83 -2.58
CA ALA A 58 2.49 40.97 -2.96
C ALA A 58 1.57 40.42 -1.87
N PHE A 59 1.41 41.17 -0.78
CA PHE A 59 0.82 40.66 0.47
C PHE A 59 -0.63 40.23 0.31
N GLU A 60 -1.46 40.98 -0.43
CA GLU A 60 -2.88 40.67 -0.62
C GLU A 60 -3.06 39.41 -1.47
N ALA A 61 -2.40 39.34 -2.63
CA ALA A 61 -2.42 38.17 -3.48
C ALA A 61 -1.86 36.93 -2.77
N ARG A 62 -0.85 37.08 -1.90
CA ARG A 62 -0.33 36.00 -1.07
C ARG A 62 -1.34 35.54 -0.03
N LYS A 63 -2.02 36.46 0.69
CA LYS A 63 -3.06 36.11 1.68
C LYS A 63 -4.21 35.36 1.00
N ALA A 64 -4.68 35.87 -0.14
CA ALA A 64 -5.73 35.24 -0.93
C ALA A 64 -5.29 33.88 -1.51
N GLY A 65 -4.05 33.76 -2.00
CA GLY A 65 -3.48 32.49 -2.47
C GLY A 65 -3.38 31.46 -1.35
N GLN A 66 -2.99 31.85 -0.15
CA GLN A 66 -2.95 30.96 1.01
C GLN A 66 -4.34 30.50 1.46
N ALA A 67 -5.36 31.35 1.35
CA ALA A 67 -6.74 30.97 1.61
C ALA A 67 -7.20 29.93 0.57
N LEU A 68 -7.00 30.21 -0.72
CA LEU A 68 -7.34 29.31 -1.81
C LEU A 68 -6.60 27.97 -1.72
N MET A 69 -5.33 27.96 -1.27
CA MET A 69 -4.54 26.72 -1.13
C MET A 69 -5.23 25.71 -0.23
N LEU A 70 -5.86 26.15 0.86
CA LEU A 70 -6.55 25.23 1.77
C LEU A 70 -7.75 24.57 1.09
N ASP A 71 -8.45 25.27 0.21
CA ASP A 71 -9.55 24.69 -0.58
C ASP A 71 -9.05 23.76 -1.68
N VAL A 72 -7.98 24.16 -2.38
CA VAL A 72 -7.28 23.34 -3.39
C VAL A 72 -6.82 22.01 -2.77
N GLU A 73 -6.14 22.06 -1.62
CA GLU A 73 -5.66 20.87 -0.92
C GLU A 73 -6.82 19.98 -0.46
N THR A 74 -7.89 20.55 0.12
CA THR A 74 -9.08 19.77 0.50
C THR A 74 -9.70 19.08 -0.71
N LYS A 75 -9.91 19.81 -1.81
CA LYS A 75 -10.54 19.27 -3.01
C LYS A 75 -9.68 18.25 -3.74
N ALA A 76 -8.36 18.42 -3.72
CA ALA A 76 -7.42 17.41 -4.21
C ALA A 76 -7.56 16.09 -3.43
N GLN A 77 -7.59 16.14 -2.10
CA GLN A 77 -7.80 14.93 -1.29
C GLN A 77 -9.19 14.31 -1.52
N GLN A 78 -10.25 15.11 -1.67
CA GLN A 78 -11.59 14.61 -2.00
C GLN A 78 -11.62 13.89 -3.36
N LYS A 79 -10.91 14.41 -4.37
CA LYS A 79 -10.77 13.76 -5.68
C LYS A 79 -10.01 12.44 -5.57
N THR A 80 -8.94 12.40 -4.77
CA THR A 80 -8.21 11.16 -4.48
C THR A 80 -9.11 10.14 -3.79
N LEU A 81 -9.89 10.53 -2.78
CA LEU A 81 -10.83 9.62 -2.11
C LEU A 81 -11.85 9.02 -3.08
N ALA A 82 -12.47 9.83 -3.95
CA ALA A 82 -13.43 9.32 -4.93
C ALA A 82 -12.81 8.27 -5.89
N TYR A 83 -11.54 8.47 -6.27
CA TYR A 83 -10.80 7.49 -7.05
C TYR A 83 -10.53 6.20 -6.24
N LEU A 84 -10.07 6.34 -5.00
CA LEU A 84 -9.78 5.21 -4.12
C LEU A 84 -11.04 4.40 -3.80
N ASP A 85 -12.18 5.05 -3.59
CA ASP A 85 -13.48 4.38 -3.38
C ASP A 85 -13.87 3.53 -4.59
N SER A 86 -13.69 4.07 -5.80
CA SER A 86 -13.95 3.35 -7.05
C SER A 86 -13.00 2.16 -7.23
N ALA A 87 -11.70 2.34 -6.93
CA ALA A 87 -10.72 1.26 -6.97
C ALA A 87 -11.00 0.18 -5.92
N PHE A 88 -11.43 0.58 -4.72
CA PHE A 88 -11.81 -0.35 -3.66
C PHE A 88 -13.02 -1.19 -4.05
N GLN A 89 -14.02 -0.58 -4.68
CA GLN A 89 -15.19 -1.29 -5.21
C GLN A 89 -14.78 -2.31 -6.26
N ALA A 90 -13.93 -1.94 -7.22
CA ALA A 90 -13.43 -2.86 -8.24
C ALA A 90 -12.68 -4.06 -7.61
N LYS A 91 -11.83 -3.83 -6.61
CA LYS A 91 -11.16 -4.93 -5.88
C LYS A 91 -12.12 -5.78 -5.05
N THR A 92 -13.17 -5.18 -4.51
CA THR A 92 -14.24 -5.91 -3.81
C THR A 92 -14.99 -6.85 -4.76
N GLU A 93 -15.24 -6.42 -6.00
CA GLU A 93 -15.83 -7.25 -7.06
C GLU A 93 -14.90 -8.40 -7.46
N GLU A 94 -13.60 -8.14 -7.66
CA GLU A 94 -12.58 -9.18 -7.91
C GLU A 94 -12.55 -10.23 -6.77
N PHE A 95 -12.53 -9.78 -5.51
CA PHE A 95 -12.58 -10.67 -4.34
C PHE A 95 -13.85 -11.51 -4.33
N ASN A 96 -15.02 -10.88 -4.50
CA ASN A 96 -16.30 -11.58 -4.49
C ASN A 96 -16.43 -12.62 -5.61
N ALA A 97 -15.76 -12.42 -6.75
CA ALA A 97 -15.76 -13.38 -7.86
C ALA A 97 -15.00 -14.67 -7.55
N ILE A 98 -14.06 -14.66 -6.59
CA ILE A 98 -13.21 -15.83 -6.29
C ILE A 98 -13.36 -16.36 -4.87
N LYS A 99 -13.93 -15.61 -3.93
CA LYS A 99 -13.95 -15.95 -2.48
C LYS A 99 -14.52 -17.33 -2.18
N ASP A 100 -15.52 -17.78 -2.93
CA ASP A 100 -16.21 -19.06 -2.69
C ASP A 100 -15.34 -20.29 -3.06
N LYS A 101 -14.19 -20.06 -3.72
CA LYS A 101 -13.18 -21.11 -3.97
C LYS A 101 -12.38 -21.45 -2.71
N PHE A 102 -12.41 -20.61 -1.68
CA PHE A 102 -11.57 -20.72 -0.49
C PHE A 102 -12.39 -21.09 0.75
N LYS A 103 -11.74 -21.76 1.70
CA LYS A 103 -12.27 -21.98 3.04
C LYS A 103 -11.64 -20.94 3.97
N LEU A 104 -12.47 -20.19 4.69
CA LEU A 104 -12.02 -19.34 5.79
C LEU A 104 -11.92 -20.17 7.07
N GLU A 105 -10.72 -20.29 7.62
CA GLU A 105 -10.47 -20.80 8.96
C GLU A 105 -10.30 -19.62 9.91
N LYS A 106 -11.30 -19.41 10.77
CA LYS A 106 -11.31 -18.36 11.79
C LYS A 106 -12.03 -18.87 13.02
N ASP A 107 -11.34 -18.84 14.15
CA ASP A 107 -11.98 -19.03 15.45
C ASP A 107 -12.37 -17.67 16.01
N ALA A 108 -13.65 -17.31 15.93
CA ALA A 108 -14.12 -15.98 16.34
C ALA A 108 -13.98 -15.72 17.86
N GLU A 109 -13.81 -16.75 18.68
CA GLU A 109 -13.61 -16.62 20.12
C GLU A 109 -12.18 -16.14 20.44
N TYR A 110 -11.18 -16.58 19.66
CA TYR A 110 -9.77 -16.33 19.93
C TYR A 110 -9.06 -15.45 18.88
N GLN A 111 -9.63 -15.30 17.68
CA GLN A 111 -8.96 -14.69 16.53
C GLN A 111 -9.74 -13.52 15.95
N GLN A 112 -9.07 -12.37 15.88
CA GLN A 112 -9.60 -11.18 15.19
C GLN A 112 -9.51 -11.30 13.66
N VAL A 113 -8.52 -12.04 13.16
CA VAL A 113 -8.23 -12.23 11.73
C VAL A 113 -8.16 -13.71 11.42
N GLY A 114 -8.94 -14.15 10.44
CA GLY A 114 -8.93 -15.52 9.92
C GLY A 114 -7.94 -15.71 8.77
N ASN A 115 -7.77 -16.97 8.36
CA ASN A 115 -6.95 -17.36 7.23
C ASN A 115 -7.79 -18.06 6.15
N TYR A 116 -7.67 -17.59 4.91
CA TYR A 116 -8.19 -18.29 3.75
C TYR A 116 -7.18 -19.34 3.28
N LEU A 117 -7.70 -20.52 2.95
CA LEU A 117 -6.94 -21.62 2.37
C LEU A 117 -7.73 -22.29 1.25
N TRP A 118 -7.02 -23.02 0.41
CA TRP A 118 -7.68 -23.88 -0.56
C TRP A 118 -8.40 -25.05 0.15
N PRO A 119 -9.62 -25.46 -0.25
CA PRO A 119 -10.41 -26.46 0.47
C PRO A 119 -9.77 -27.85 0.61
N THR A 120 -8.75 -28.16 -0.21
CA THR A 120 -7.98 -29.40 -0.10
C THR A 120 -6.82 -29.31 0.89
N GLN A 121 -6.51 -28.12 1.42
CA GLN A 121 -5.37 -27.87 2.32
C GLN A 121 -5.77 -27.76 3.81
N THR A 122 -6.94 -28.27 4.17
CA THR A 122 -7.32 -28.44 5.59
C THR A 122 -6.47 -29.56 6.20
N ILE A 123 -6.13 -29.46 7.48
CA ILE A 123 -5.22 -30.41 8.14
C ILE A 123 -5.74 -31.85 8.03
N GLU A 124 -7.04 -32.05 8.21
CA GLU A 124 -7.70 -33.36 8.23
C GLU A 124 -7.57 -34.09 6.89
N LYS A 125 -7.53 -33.35 5.78
CA LYS A 125 -7.40 -33.91 4.42
C LYS A 125 -5.96 -34.26 4.05
N ASN A 126 -4.98 -33.86 4.87
CA ASN A 126 -3.56 -33.95 4.57
C ASN A 126 -2.76 -34.66 5.67
N MET A 127 -3.45 -35.44 6.51
CA MET A 127 -2.76 -36.27 7.51
C MET A 127 -1.80 -37.24 6.82
N HIS A 128 -0.67 -37.53 7.46
CA HIS A 128 0.31 -38.53 7.02
C HIS A 128 1.00 -38.28 5.68
N ARG A 129 0.95 -37.05 5.17
CA ARG A 129 1.69 -36.68 3.95
C ARG A 129 2.52 -35.44 4.15
N SER A 130 3.67 -35.41 3.50
CA SER A 130 4.48 -34.20 3.37
C SER A 130 3.91 -33.32 2.26
N TYR A 131 3.65 -32.04 2.54
CA TYR A 131 3.15 -31.06 1.57
C TYR A 131 3.54 -29.63 1.95
N LEU A 132 3.29 -28.68 1.04
CA LEU A 132 3.39 -27.25 1.33
C LEU A 132 1.97 -26.70 1.50
N ARG A 133 1.68 -26.14 2.66
CA ARG A 133 0.39 -25.53 2.98
C ARG A 133 0.45 -24.03 2.73
N PHE A 134 -0.53 -23.48 2.03
CA PHE A 134 -0.61 -22.05 1.75
C PHE A 134 -1.83 -21.45 2.42
N GLN A 135 -1.66 -20.26 2.96
CA GLN A 135 -2.77 -19.49 3.52
C GLN A 135 -2.54 -18.01 3.32
N VAL A 136 -3.62 -17.25 3.31
CA VAL A 136 -3.58 -15.78 3.35
C VAL A 136 -4.57 -15.27 4.37
N ASN A 137 -4.13 -14.37 5.24
CA ASN A 137 -5.03 -13.78 6.21
C ASN A 137 -6.00 -12.76 5.56
N GLU A 138 -7.02 -12.31 6.29
CA GLU A 138 -8.01 -11.34 5.76
C GLU A 138 -7.39 -9.97 5.38
N GLN A 139 -6.12 -9.72 5.72
CA GLN A 139 -5.36 -8.50 5.39
C GLN A 139 -4.42 -8.69 4.19
N GLY A 140 -4.45 -9.86 3.53
CA GLY A 140 -3.60 -10.15 2.37
C GLY A 140 -2.18 -10.60 2.70
N ILE A 141 -1.88 -10.91 3.95
CA ILE A 141 -0.58 -11.45 4.35
C ILE A 141 -0.57 -12.95 4.08
N MET A 142 0.16 -13.35 3.06
CA MET A 142 0.31 -14.75 2.66
C MET A 142 1.49 -15.43 3.37
N SER A 143 1.31 -16.69 3.73
CA SER A 143 2.37 -17.56 4.22
C SER A 143 2.31 -18.96 3.60
N MET A 144 3.46 -19.61 3.62
CA MET A 144 3.65 -21.00 3.29
C MET A 144 4.22 -21.73 4.52
N THR A 145 3.57 -22.82 4.91
CA THR A 145 4.10 -23.76 5.90
C THR A 145 4.59 -25.00 5.18
N SER A 146 5.87 -25.33 5.29
CA SER A 146 6.36 -26.63 4.86
C SER A 146 6.05 -27.66 5.92
N ILE A 147 5.39 -28.75 5.55
CA ILE A 147 5.00 -29.82 6.47
C ILE A 147 5.66 -31.11 5.96
N TYR A 148 6.56 -31.67 6.76
CA TYR A 148 7.14 -32.99 6.55
C TYR A 148 6.49 -33.98 7.51
N CYS A 149 6.10 -35.14 7.00
CA CYS A 149 5.62 -36.29 7.75
C CYS A 149 6.44 -37.52 7.36
N GLY A 150 7.00 -38.22 8.34
CA GLY A 150 7.76 -39.45 8.09
C GLY A 150 8.13 -40.24 9.33
N ALA A 151 8.83 -41.36 9.14
CA ALA A 151 9.18 -42.28 10.23
C ALA A 151 10.25 -41.75 11.20
N GLY A 152 10.97 -40.70 10.81
CA GLY A 152 12.03 -40.11 11.62
C GLY A 152 12.25 -38.65 11.25
N ASN A 153 12.78 -37.88 12.21
CA ASN A 153 13.10 -36.47 12.00
C ASN A 153 14.18 -36.33 10.93
N ILE A 154 14.04 -35.31 10.11
CA ILE A 154 15.04 -34.81 9.17
C ILE A 154 15.49 -33.39 9.55
N HIS A 155 14.90 -32.78 10.57
CA HIS A 155 15.22 -31.44 11.07
C HIS A 155 15.21 -30.39 9.95
N HIS A 156 14.20 -30.45 9.06
CA HIS A 156 14.16 -29.56 7.90
C HIS A 156 13.88 -28.12 8.32
N THR A 157 14.65 -27.20 7.74
CA THR A 157 14.48 -25.77 7.94
C THR A 157 14.41 -25.02 6.61
N LYS A 158 14.53 -25.72 5.48
CA LYS A 158 14.45 -25.14 4.14
C LYS A 158 13.63 -26.00 3.21
N VAL A 159 13.10 -25.35 2.18
CA VAL A 159 12.43 -26.01 1.06
C VAL A 159 13.00 -25.51 -0.25
N LYS A 160 13.23 -26.45 -1.17
CA LYS A 160 13.60 -26.16 -2.56
C LYS A 160 12.53 -26.70 -3.50
N VAL A 161 12.08 -25.87 -4.43
CA VAL A 161 11.13 -26.24 -5.48
C VAL A 161 11.81 -26.17 -6.85
N ILE A 162 11.62 -27.19 -7.67
CA ILE A 162 12.38 -27.38 -8.91
C ILE A 162 11.41 -27.72 -10.05
N ALA A 163 11.45 -26.94 -11.12
CA ALA A 163 10.66 -27.18 -12.33
C ALA A 163 11.38 -28.17 -13.28
N PRO A 164 10.67 -28.74 -14.28
CA PRO A 164 11.25 -29.71 -15.21
C PRO A 164 12.42 -29.20 -16.06
N ASP A 165 12.48 -27.88 -16.29
CA ASP A 165 13.55 -27.20 -17.02
C ASP A 165 14.81 -26.98 -16.16
N GLY A 166 14.81 -27.40 -14.90
CA GLY A 166 15.92 -27.27 -13.96
C GLY A 166 15.96 -25.94 -13.21
N SER A 167 15.08 -24.98 -13.55
CA SER A 167 14.92 -23.76 -12.76
C SER A 167 14.37 -24.09 -11.37
N PHE A 168 14.75 -23.29 -10.37
CA PHE A 168 14.38 -23.53 -8.98
C PHE A 168 14.27 -22.26 -8.15
N ALA A 169 13.56 -22.36 -7.03
CA ALA A 169 13.60 -21.41 -5.92
C ALA A 169 13.83 -22.18 -4.62
N GLU A 170 14.47 -21.54 -3.64
CA GLU A 170 14.80 -22.16 -2.35
C GLU A 170 14.60 -21.14 -1.23
N THR A 171 13.94 -21.56 -0.15
CA THR A 171 13.74 -20.71 1.02
C THR A 171 15.08 -20.49 1.76
N PRO A 172 15.24 -19.37 2.48
CA PRO A 172 16.23 -19.31 3.55
C PRO A 172 15.90 -20.32 4.65
N SER A 173 16.82 -20.51 5.62
CA SER A 173 16.48 -21.29 6.82
C SER A 173 15.37 -20.56 7.59
N SER A 174 14.27 -21.27 7.87
CA SER A 174 13.20 -20.73 8.70
C SER A 174 13.71 -20.44 10.12
N LYS A 175 13.15 -19.38 10.71
CA LYS A 175 13.34 -19.03 12.13
C LYS A 175 12.21 -19.57 13.00
N ASP A 176 11.18 -20.15 12.37
CA ASP A 176 9.97 -20.65 13.00
C ASP A 176 9.75 -22.09 12.54
N SER A 177 10.43 -23.00 13.22
CA SER A 177 10.38 -24.43 12.96
C SER A 177 9.92 -25.19 14.20
N TYR A 178 9.03 -26.15 14.01
CA TYR A 178 8.44 -26.93 15.11
C TYR A 178 8.39 -28.41 14.76
N GLU A 179 8.64 -29.26 15.77
CA GLU A 179 8.66 -30.71 15.62
C GLU A 179 7.69 -31.35 16.59
N THR A 180 6.91 -32.29 16.08
CA THR A 180 5.92 -33.05 16.86
C THR A 180 5.98 -34.52 16.49
N THR A 181 5.35 -35.33 17.33
CA THR A 181 5.12 -36.73 17.04
C THR A 181 3.64 -37.00 17.22
N ASP A 182 3.01 -37.51 16.18
CA ASP A 182 1.65 -38.03 16.23
C ASP A 182 1.70 -39.54 16.03
N MET A 183 1.28 -40.27 17.07
CA MET A 183 1.49 -41.72 17.18
C MET A 183 2.97 -42.13 16.95
N ASN A 184 3.29 -42.70 15.80
CA ASN A 184 4.63 -43.12 15.41
C ASN A 184 5.22 -42.28 14.27
N GLU A 185 4.51 -41.24 13.83
CA GLU A 185 4.92 -40.36 12.74
C GLU A 185 5.54 -39.08 13.28
N LYS A 186 6.68 -38.71 12.72
CA LYS A 186 7.38 -37.46 12.99
C LYS A 186 6.84 -36.40 12.05
N ILE A 187 6.38 -35.30 12.62
CA ILE A 187 5.83 -34.17 11.88
C ILE A 187 6.71 -32.95 12.17
N GLU A 188 7.28 -32.39 11.11
CA GLU A 188 8.06 -31.16 11.18
C GLU A 188 7.37 -30.07 10.39
N LYS A 189 7.41 -28.85 10.90
CA LYS A 189 6.84 -27.67 10.25
C LYS A 189 7.89 -26.57 10.19
N ALA A 190 7.94 -25.84 9.09
CA ALA A 190 8.69 -24.59 8.99
C ALA A 190 7.88 -23.54 8.23
N ASP A 191 7.78 -22.35 8.80
CA ASP A 191 6.95 -21.27 8.27
C ASP A 191 7.76 -20.21 7.50
N TYR A 192 7.17 -19.70 6.43
CA TYR A 192 7.72 -18.66 5.57
C TYR A 192 6.62 -17.69 5.14
N LYS A 193 6.87 -16.39 5.24
CA LYS A 193 5.97 -15.36 4.72
C LYS A 193 6.33 -15.03 3.28
N LEU A 194 5.33 -14.62 2.50
CA LEU A 194 5.58 -14.09 1.16
C LEU A 194 6.55 -12.90 1.22
N GLY A 195 7.63 -12.97 0.45
CA GLY A 195 8.73 -12.00 0.44
C GLY A 195 9.89 -12.37 1.37
N GLU A 196 9.71 -13.35 2.24
CA GLU A 196 10.74 -13.92 3.11
C GLU A 196 11.02 -15.40 2.78
N ASP A 197 10.32 -15.95 1.78
CA ASP A 197 10.30 -17.35 1.37
C ASP A 197 11.32 -17.68 0.26
N GLY A 198 12.27 -16.77 -0.03
CA GLY A 198 13.25 -16.97 -1.10
C GLY A 198 12.60 -17.12 -2.49
N ASN A 199 11.45 -16.46 -2.70
CA ASN A 199 10.62 -16.48 -3.91
C ASN A 199 9.99 -17.85 -4.25
N VAL A 200 9.93 -18.79 -3.31
CA VAL A 200 9.32 -20.11 -3.54
C VAL A 200 7.84 -19.99 -3.92
N ILE A 201 7.06 -19.17 -3.23
CA ILE A 201 5.63 -18.95 -3.47
C ILE A 201 5.40 -18.38 -4.87
N GLU A 202 6.14 -17.32 -5.24
CA GLU A 202 6.01 -16.71 -6.58
C GLU A 202 6.44 -17.68 -7.68
N PHE A 203 7.54 -18.42 -7.46
CA PHE A 203 7.99 -19.45 -8.38
C PHE A 203 6.92 -20.52 -8.61
N LEU A 204 6.24 -20.97 -7.55
CA LEU A 204 5.15 -21.94 -7.64
C LEU A 204 3.94 -21.39 -8.41
N ASN A 205 3.58 -20.14 -8.19
CA ASN A 205 2.51 -19.48 -8.96
C ASN A 205 2.85 -19.41 -10.46
N LEU A 206 4.08 -19.00 -10.81
CA LEU A 206 4.54 -18.90 -12.20
C LEU A 206 4.67 -20.26 -12.91
N ASN A 207 4.87 -21.33 -12.15
CA ASN A 207 5.06 -22.68 -12.68
C ASN A 207 3.93 -23.65 -12.29
N LYS A 208 2.73 -23.15 -11.98
CA LYS A 208 1.58 -23.93 -11.49
C LYS A 208 1.17 -25.09 -12.40
N ASP A 209 1.38 -24.95 -13.70
CA ASP A 209 1.02 -25.95 -14.72
C ASP A 209 2.14 -26.99 -14.96
N LYS A 210 3.32 -26.82 -14.35
CA LYS A 210 4.48 -27.71 -14.50
C LYS A 210 4.53 -28.75 -13.39
N ASN A 211 5.23 -29.86 -13.65
CA ASN A 211 5.49 -30.88 -12.63
C ASN A 211 6.61 -30.43 -11.68
N ILE A 212 6.26 -29.97 -10.48
CA ILE A 212 7.22 -29.41 -9.52
C ILE A 212 7.72 -30.47 -8.55
N ARG A 213 9.04 -30.64 -8.47
CA ARG A 213 9.70 -31.43 -7.43
C ARG A 213 9.93 -30.55 -6.21
N VAL A 214 9.67 -31.10 -5.02
CA VAL A 214 9.88 -30.44 -3.72
C VAL A 214 10.94 -31.21 -2.96
N GLU A 215 11.94 -30.50 -2.45
CA GLU A 215 12.96 -31.03 -1.55
C GLU A 215 12.86 -30.33 -0.19
N TYR A 216 12.66 -31.11 0.87
CA TYR A 216 12.72 -30.67 2.27
C TYR A 216 14.14 -30.89 2.75
N ILE A 217 14.80 -29.82 3.20
CA ILE A 217 16.23 -29.82 3.46
C ILE A 217 16.48 -29.57 4.96
N GLY A 218 17.06 -30.57 5.61
CA GLY A 218 17.63 -30.53 6.96
C GLY A 218 18.86 -31.43 7.03
N ASP A 219 18.98 -32.23 8.09
CA ASP A 219 20.01 -33.27 8.24
C ASP A 219 19.99 -34.28 7.10
N ARG A 220 18.79 -34.58 6.59
CA ARG A 220 18.56 -35.41 5.42
C ARG A 220 17.62 -34.70 4.46
N THR A 221 17.80 -34.91 3.17
CA THR A 221 16.87 -34.39 2.15
C THR A 221 15.75 -35.39 1.89
N TYR A 222 14.52 -34.98 2.16
CA TYR A 222 13.33 -35.70 1.69
C TYR A 222 12.83 -35.09 0.38
N LYS A 223 12.49 -35.94 -0.60
CA LYS A 223 12.10 -35.50 -1.95
C LYS A 223 10.73 -36.05 -2.31
N THR A 224 9.89 -35.19 -2.86
CA THR A 224 8.56 -35.57 -3.36
C THR A 224 8.18 -34.72 -4.57
N THR A 225 7.02 -34.99 -5.15
CA THR A 225 6.45 -34.23 -6.27
C THR A 225 5.16 -33.57 -5.80
N MET A 226 5.00 -32.29 -6.09
CA MET A 226 3.84 -31.51 -5.70
C MET A 226 2.62 -31.93 -6.51
N SER A 227 1.49 -32.23 -5.84
CA SER A 227 0.27 -32.63 -6.53
C SER A 227 -0.32 -31.48 -7.38
N PRO A 228 -1.10 -31.77 -8.44
CA PRO A 228 -1.79 -30.73 -9.19
C PRO A 228 -2.67 -29.83 -8.30
N THR A 229 -3.35 -30.41 -7.31
CA THR A 229 -4.19 -29.66 -6.37
C THR A 229 -3.39 -28.74 -5.46
N ASP A 230 -2.19 -29.13 -5.05
CA ASP A 230 -1.32 -28.26 -4.24
C ASP A 230 -0.77 -27.09 -5.07
N ARG A 231 -0.53 -27.29 -6.37
CA ARG A 231 -0.09 -26.21 -7.28
C ARG A 231 -1.21 -25.22 -7.53
N GLN A 232 -2.45 -25.70 -7.68
CA GLN A 232 -3.63 -24.85 -7.74
C GLN A 232 -3.83 -24.07 -6.44
N ALA A 233 -3.63 -24.71 -5.28
CA ALA A 233 -3.71 -24.03 -3.99
C ALA A 233 -2.68 -22.91 -3.86
N ALA A 234 -1.41 -23.16 -4.22
CA ALA A 234 -0.36 -22.13 -4.20
C ALA A 234 -0.73 -20.93 -5.07
N ALA A 235 -1.12 -21.17 -6.32
CA ALA A 235 -1.48 -20.12 -7.26
C ALA A 235 -2.76 -19.36 -6.85
N GLY A 236 -3.79 -20.08 -6.40
CA GLY A 236 -5.06 -19.49 -6.00
C GLY A 236 -4.94 -18.63 -4.74
N VAL A 237 -4.22 -19.11 -3.72
CA VAL A 237 -3.95 -18.33 -2.51
C VAL A 237 -3.08 -17.11 -2.82
N TYR A 238 -2.13 -17.24 -3.76
CA TYR A 238 -1.34 -16.09 -4.23
C TYR A 238 -2.20 -15.03 -4.91
N GLU A 239 -3.09 -15.42 -5.82
CA GLU A 239 -4.05 -14.50 -6.47
C GLU A 239 -4.91 -13.78 -5.42
N LEU A 240 -5.45 -14.52 -4.45
CA LEU A 240 -6.23 -13.95 -3.37
C LEU A 240 -5.42 -12.96 -2.51
N ALA A 241 -4.14 -13.27 -2.24
CA ALA A 241 -3.26 -12.39 -1.51
C ALA A 241 -3.00 -11.06 -2.22
N GLN A 242 -2.82 -11.07 -3.55
CA GLN A 242 -2.69 -9.84 -4.32
C GLN A 242 -3.94 -8.95 -4.21
N ILE A 243 -5.12 -9.55 -4.29
CA ILE A 243 -6.39 -8.82 -4.18
C ILE A 243 -6.55 -8.22 -2.77
N LEU A 244 -6.40 -9.04 -1.72
CA LEU A 244 -6.57 -8.60 -0.34
C LEU A 244 -5.52 -7.55 0.06
N SER A 245 -4.26 -7.72 -0.37
CA SER A 245 -3.20 -6.74 -0.10
C SER A 245 -3.48 -5.40 -0.80
N ALA A 246 -3.97 -5.42 -2.04
CA ALA A 246 -4.38 -4.20 -2.74
C ALA A 246 -5.56 -3.50 -2.03
N MET A 247 -6.57 -4.25 -1.56
CA MET A 247 -7.66 -3.69 -0.77
C MET A 247 -7.16 -3.03 0.52
N GLU A 248 -6.23 -3.66 1.22
CA GLU A 248 -5.64 -3.12 2.45
C GLU A 248 -4.80 -1.86 2.20
N GLN A 249 -4.05 -1.83 1.09
CA GLN A 249 -3.31 -0.64 0.68
C GLN A 249 -4.24 0.53 0.35
N ILE A 250 -5.33 0.28 -0.38
CA ILE A 250 -6.33 1.31 -0.70
C ILE A 250 -6.96 1.88 0.58
N LYS A 251 -7.28 1.04 1.58
CA LYS A 251 -7.81 1.50 2.87
C LYS A 251 -6.83 2.42 3.59
N LYS A 252 -5.53 2.09 3.60
CA LYS A 252 -4.49 2.95 4.20
C LYS A 252 -4.41 4.30 3.50
N GLU A 253 -4.47 4.32 2.17
CA GLU A 253 -4.46 5.56 1.38
C GLU A 253 -5.72 6.41 1.64
N GLN A 254 -6.89 5.78 1.82
CA GLN A 254 -8.11 6.47 2.23
C GLN A 254 -7.97 7.07 3.63
N GLU A 255 -7.41 6.34 4.59
CA GLU A 255 -7.14 6.85 5.94
C GLU A 255 -6.20 8.06 5.91
N GLU A 256 -5.10 7.97 5.16
CA GLU A 256 -4.15 9.09 5.01
C GLU A 256 -4.80 10.32 4.38
N ALA A 257 -5.63 10.15 3.35
CA ALA A 257 -6.34 11.25 2.71
C ALA A 257 -7.34 11.91 3.68
N ASN A 258 -8.06 11.11 4.47
CA ASN A 258 -8.98 11.61 5.50
C ASN A 258 -8.24 12.35 6.63
N LEU A 259 -7.09 11.85 7.07
CA LEU A 259 -6.24 12.54 8.06
C LEU A 259 -5.77 13.90 7.54
N LYS A 260 -5.35 13.99 6.27
CA LYS A 260 -4.97 15.25 5.63
C LYS A 260 -6.13 16.24 5.58
N ILE A 261 -7.34 15.79 5.20
CA ILE A 261 -8.55 16.61 5.22
C ILE A 261 -8.84 17.11 6.64
N GLY A 262 -8.77 16.24 7.65
CA GLY A 262 -8.98 16.60 9.04
C GLY A 262 -7.99 17.66 9.54
N PHE A 263 -6.72 17.56 9.16
CA PHE A 263 -5.72 18.58 9.47
C PHE A 263 -6.02 19.94 8.81
N ILE A 264 -6.40 19.93 7.53
CA ILE A 264 -6.75 21.15 6.80
C ILE A 264 -7.98 21.83 7.42
N ASN A 265 -9.01 21.06 7.80
CA ASN A 265 -10.22 21.59 8.43
C ASN A 265 -9.91 22.26 9.77
N LYS A 266 -9.13 21.63 10.64
CA LYS A 266 -8.66 22.24 11.90
C LYS A 266 -7.89 23.53 11.66
N LYS A 267 -7.09 23.60 10.60
CA LYS A 267 -6.35 24.82 10.21
C LYS A 267 -7.28 25.93 9.73
N LYS A 268 -8.35 25.60 8.99
CA LYS A 268 -9.38 26.58 8.58
C LYS A 268 -10.15 27.11 9.79
N GLU A 269 -10.56 26.23 10.71
CA GLU A 269 -11.25 26.61 11.96
C GLU A 269 -10.42 27.56 12.82
N ARG A 270 -9.13 27.25 13.04
CA ARG A 270 -8.25 28.12 13.83
C ARG A 270 -8.10 29.51 13.20
N LYS A 271 -7.92 29.59 11.88
CA LYS A 271 -7.85 30.87 11.17
C LYS A 271 -9.14 31.68 11.30
N ALA A 272 -10.29 31.02 11.19
CA ALA A 272 -11.58 31.68 11.36
C ALA A 272 -11.75 32.23 12.79
N GLN A 273 -11.24 31.52 13.81
CA GLN A 273 -11.24 32.02 15.19
C GLN A 273 -10.31 33.22 15.40
N GLU A 274 -9.10 33.17 14.85
CA GLU A 274 -8.13 34.27 14.89
C GLU A 274 -8.71 35.56 14.26
N GLU A 275 -9.43 35.43 13.13
CA GLU A 275 -10.10 36.55 12.45
C GLU A 275 -11.33 37.13 13.20
N ILE A 276 -11.90 36.39 14.16
CA ILE A 276 -13.01 36.87 15.01
C ILE A 276 -12.48 37.63 16.24
N THR A 277 -11.25 37.35 16.66
CA THR A 277 -10.61 37.96 17.84
C THR A 277 -9.79 39.22 17.55
N ASP A 278 -9.50 39.50 16.27
CA ASP A 278 -8.85 40.72 15.76
C ASP A 278 -9.88 41.77 15.29
#